data_AF-A0A662TUA4-F1
#
_entry.id   AF-A0A662TUA4-F1
#
_cell.length_a   1.000
_cell.length_b   1.000
_cell.length_c   1.000
_cell.angle_alpha   90.00
_cell.angle_beta   90.00
_cell.angle_gamma   90.00
#
_symmetry.space_group_name_H-M   'P 1'
#
loop_
_entity.id
_entity.type
_entity.pdbx_description
1 polymer ?
#
loop_
_entity_poly.entity_id
_entity_poly.type
_entity_poly.pdbx_seq_one_letter_code
_entity_poly.pdbx_strand_id
1 'polypeptide(L)'
;MEGFKKYFSKLMIDIALIREKPELIISDLKKRGKEELIPLVSKIVRLDSEWRNILRREEELRHERNKVTQEIANLLRNGKDVTRIKAKAKEISVQIKNLQEKRKALKKEIHSLILWLPNITHPSVPIGMSEEDNEVIRVWGEKPAFSFKPRDHIELGLALDLFDIERAAKTSGSRFYFLKNEAV
;
A
#
# COMPACT_ATOMS: atom_id res chain seq x y z
N MET A 1 -20.33 1.15 12.95
CA MET A 1 -19.22 1.96 12.40
C MET A 1 -18.03 2.14 13.35
N GLU A 2 -18.16 1.90 14.67
CA GLU A 2 -17.07 2.09 15.65
C GLU A 2 -15.87 1.13 15.50
N GLY A 3 -16.08 -0.10 15.06
CA GLY A 3 -15.01 -1.11 14.96
C GLY A 3 -13.96 -0.85 13.88
N PHE A 4 -14.23 0.01 12.89
CA PHE A 4 -13.32 0.26 11.77
C PHE A 4 -12.29 1.35 12.05
N LYS A 5 -12.59 2.31 12.93
CA LYS A 5 -11.68 3.43 13.23
C LYS A 5 -10.33 2.99 13.81
N LYS A 6 -10.27 1.82 14.46
CA LYS A 6 -9.04 1.27 15.06
C LYS A 6 -7.97 0.88 14.04
N TYR A 7 -8.37 0.59 12.80
CA TYR A 7 -7.50 -0.01 11.77
C TYR A 7 -7.09 0.98 10.66
N PHE A 8 -7.32 2.28 10.84
CA PHE A 8 -6.85 3.27 9.86
C PHE A 8 -5.48 3.81 10.28
N SER A 9 -4.43 3.17 9.78
CA SER A 9 -3.12 3.83 9.69
C SER A 9 -3.19 4.83 8.53
N LYS A 10 -2.83 6.09 8.78
CA LYS A 10 -3.25 7.30 8.04
C LYS A 10 -2.98 7.36 6.52
N LEU A 11 -2.39 6.35 5.89
CA LEU A 11 -2.06 6.34 4.44
C LEU A 11 -2.28 5.00 3.73
N MET A 12 -2.49 3.89 4.45
CA MET A 12 -2.54 2.53 3.88
C MET A 12 -3.46 1.63 4.72
N ILE A 13 -3.99 0.57 4.11
CA ILE A 13 -4.74 -0.47 4.84
C ILE A 13 -3.82 -1.07 5.90
N ASP A 14 -4.28 -1.08 7.16
CA ASP A 14 -3.53 -1.67 8.26
C ASP A 14 -3.31 -3.17 8.05
N ILE A 15 -2.06 -3.60 8.22
CA ILE A 15 -1.65 -5.00 8.14
C ILE A 15 -2.43 -5.88 9.13
N ALA A 16 -2.85 -5.34 10.28
CA ALA A 16 -3.71 -6.06 11.22
C ALA A 16 -5.05 -6.42 10.57
N LEU A 17 -5.65 -5.50 9.81
CA LEU A 17 -6.91 -5.75 9.10
C LEU A 17 -6.73 -6.77 7.97
N ILE A 18 -5.63 -6.68 7.21
CA ILE A 18 -5.31 -7.65 6.14
C ILE A 18 -5.15 -9.06 6.72
N ARG A 19 -4.51 -9.17 7.89
CA ARG A 19 -4.29 -10.44 8.59
C ARG A 19 -5.56 -11.00 9.22
N GLU A 20 -6.37 -10.15 9.85
CA GLU A 20 -7.53 -10.58 10.64
C GLU A 20 -8.80 -10.75 9.80
N LYS A 21 -8.92 -10.01 8.69
CA LYS A 21 -10.10 -9.99 7.82
C LYS A 21 -9.74 -9.91 6.33
N PRO A 22 -8.93 -10.83 5.79
CA PRO A 22 -8.55 -10.81 4.38
C PRO A 22 -9.77 -10.90 3.44
N GLU A 23 -10.81 -11.64 3.83
CA GLU A 23 -12.04 -11.83 3.05
C GLU A 23 -12.78 -10.52 2.80
N LEU A 24 -12.72 -9.59 3.74
CA LEU A 24 -13.32 -8.26 3.58
C LEU A 24 -12.65 -7.50 2.43
N ILE A 25 -11.32 -7.55 2.36
CA ILE A 25 -10.55 -6.90 1.30
C ILE A 25 -10.79 -7.60 -0.03
N ILE A 26 -10.79 -8.93 -0.04
CA ILE A 26 -11.09 -9.71 -1.26
C ILE A 26 -12.48 -9.37 -1.80
N SER A 27 -13.49 -9.28 -0.92
CA SER A 27 -14.84 -8.92 -1.34
C SER A 27 -14.92 -7.49 -1.89
N ASP A 28 -14.18 -6.55 -1.31
CA ASP A 28 -14.12 -5.16 -1.79
C ASP A 28 -13.43 -5.08 -3.17
N LEU A 29 -12.33 -5.81 -3.35
CA LEU A 29 -11.64 -5.88 -4.65
C LEU A 29 -12.58 -6.40 -5.75
N LYS A 30 -13.40 -7.41 -5.48
CA LYS A 30 -14.41 -7.91 -6.43
C LYS A 30 -15.45 -6.87 -6.78
N LYS A 31 -15.97 -6.14 -5.78
CA LYS A 31 -16.94 -5.04 -6.01
C LYS A 31 -16.40 -3.95 -6.94
N ARG A 32 -15.07 -3.79 -6.99
CA ARG A 32 -14.37 -2.78 -7.79
C ARG A 32 -13.83 -3.31 -9.12
N GLY A 33 -14.12 -4.56 -9.48
CA GLY A 33 -13.53 -5.21 -10.65
C GLY A 33 -12.01 -5.34 -10.60
N LYS A 34 -11.44 -5.44 -9.38
CA LYS A 34 -9.98 -5.52 -9.12
C LYS A 34 -9.54 -6.93 -8.69
N GLU A 35 -10.10 -7.94 -9.32
CA GLU A 35 -9.85 -9.35 -8.97
C GLU A 35 -8.39 -9.77 -9.19
N GLU A 36 -7.67 -9.09 -10.09
CA GLU A 36 -6.25 -9.30 -10.35
C GLU A 36 -5.37 -9.05 -9.12
N LEU A 37 -5.87 -8.29 -8.14
CA LEU A 37 -5.18 -8.00 -6.88
C LEU A 37 -5.48 -9.00 -5.77
N ILE A 38 -6.41 -9.94 -5.94
CA ILE A 38 -6.73 -10.95 -4.92
C ILE A 38 -5.50 -11.80 -4.52
N PRO A 39 -4.66 -12.29 -5.45
CA PRO A 39 -3.45 -13.04 -5.10
C PRO A 39 -2.45 -12.24 -4.24
N LEU A 40 -2.45 -10.91 -4.38
CA LEU A 40 -1.61 -10.01 -3.59
C LEU A 40 -1.98 -10.05 -2.11
N VAL A 41 -3.28 -10.10 -1.79
CA VAL A 41 -3.78 -10.21 -0.41
C VAL A 41 -3.26 -11.50 0.25
N SER A 42 -3.42 -12.63 -0.44
CA SER A 42 -2.92 -13.93 0.04
C SER A 42 -1.41 -13.95 0.23
N LYS A 43 -0.66 -13.30 -0.68
CA LYS A 43 0.80 -13.14 -0.57
C LYS A 43 1.18 -12.33 0.68
N ILE A 44 0.51 -11.21 0.94
CA ILE A 44 0.76 -10.36 2.11
C ILE A 44 0.52 -11.15 3.40
N VAL A 45 -0.60 -11.86 3.50
CA VAL A 45 -0.94 -12.68 4.68
C VAL A 45 0.14 -13.75 4.94
N ARG A 46 0.62 -14.43 3.88
CA ARG A 46 1.68 -15.43 3.99
C ARG A 46 2.99 -14.82 4.50
N LEU A 47 3.42 -13.70 3.91
CA LEU A 47 4.67 -13.04 4.30
C LEU A 47 4.61 -12.47 5.72
N ASP A 48 3.45 -11.94 6.15
CA ASP A 48 3.24 -11.50 7.54
C ASP A 48 3.38 -12.67 8.52
N SER A 49 2.82 -13.84 8.18
CA SER A 49 2.98 -15.06 8.98
C SER A 49 4.45 -15.46 9.12
N GLU A 50 5.20 -15.46 8.01
CA GLU A 50 6.64 -15.74 8.02
C GLU A 50 7.42 -14.72 8.85
N TRP A 51 7.11 -13.43 8.70
CA TRP A 51 7.72 -12.35 9.47
C TRP A 51 7.51 -12.52 10.98
N ARG A 52 6.28 -12.88 11.40
CA ARG A 52 5.95 -13.14 12.80
C ARG A 52 6.65 -14.39 13.35
N ASN A 53 6.77 -15.45 12.54
CA ASN A 53 7.51 -16.65 12.94
C ASN A 53 9.01 -16.36 13.12
N ILE A 54 9.61 -15.58 12.22
CA ILE A 54 11.00 -15.15 12.35
C ILE A 54 11.18 -14.26 13.58
N LEU A 55 10.25 -13.34 13.85
CA LEU A 55 10.30 -12.51 15.06
C LEU A 55 10.31 -13.37 16.33
N ARG A 56 9.40 -14.34 16.43
CA ARG A 56 9.35 -15.28 17.57
C ARG A 56 10.66 -16.04 17.72
N ARG A 57 11.21 -16.56 16.61
CA ARG A 57 12.48 -17.30 16.63
C ARG A 57 13.66 -16.40 17.03
N GLU A 58 13.67 -15.14 16.60
CA GLU A 58 14.66 -14.15 17.02
C GLU A 58 14.61 -13.94 18.55
N GLU A 59 13.41 -13.83 19.13
CA GLU A 59 13.20 -13.67 20.57
C GLU A 59 13.63 -14.90 21.37
N GLU A 60 13.32 -16.11 20.91
CA GLU A 60 13.78 -17.37 21.50
C GLU A 60 15.32 -17.45 21.55
N LEU A 61 15.99 -17.13 20.44
CA LEU A 61 17.45 -17.15 20.36
C LEU A 61 18.09 -16.07 21.22
N ARG A 62 17.46 -14.89 21.35
CA ARG A 62 17.92 -13.85 22.28
C ARG A 62 17.86 -14.33 23.72
N HIS A 63 16.78 -15.03 24.10
CA HIS A 63 16.65 -15.63 25.43
C HIS A 63 17.70 -16.71 25.66
N GLU A 64 17.89 -17.62 24.69
CA GLU A 64 18.93 -18.66 24.77
C GLU A 64 20.32 -18.05 24.91
N ARG A 65 20.66 -17.04 24.11
CA ARG A 65 21.94 -16.33 24.21
C ARG A 65 22.15 -15.75 25.60
N ASN A 66 21.14 -15.11 26.17
CA ASN A 66 21.25 -14.50 27.51
C ASN A 66 21.50 -15.56 28.59
N LYS A 67 20.83 -16.72 28.52
CA LYS A 67 21.11 -17.87 29.42
C LYS A 67 22.55 -18.36 29.27
N VAL A 68 22.99 -18.56 28.03
CA VAL A 68 24.37 -18.99 27.72
C VAL A 68 25.40 -17.98 28.24
N THR A 69 25.13 -16.67 28.13
CA THR A 69 26.01 -15.63 28.68
C THR A 69 26.13 -15.71 30.21
N GLN A 70 25.01 -15.94 30.91
CA GLN A 70 25.03 -16.14 32.37
C GLN A 70 25.78 -17.41 32.77
N GLU A 71 25.61 -18.51 32.02
CA GLU A 71 26.33 -19.75 32.23
C GLU A 71 27.85 -19.58 32.05
N ILE A 72 28.29 -18.86 31.01
CA ILE A 72 29.70 -18.53 30.79
C ILE A 72 30.27 -17.75 31.99
N ALA A 73 29.55 -16.75 32.50
CA ALA A 73 30.00 -15.97 33.65
C ALA A 73 30.15 -16.84 34.90
N ASN A 74 29.22 -17.76 35.14
CA ASN A 74 29.28 -18.69 36.27
C ASN A 74 30.44 -19.70 36.14
N LEU A 75 30.69 -20.24 34.94
CA LEU A 75 31.79 -21.18 34.71
C LEU A 75 33.16 -20.51 34.83
N LEU A 76 33.30 -19.27 34.34
CA LEU A 76 34.52 -18.48 34.51
C LEU A 76 34.83 -18.22 35.98
N ARG A 77 33.83 -17.89 36.80
CA ARG A 77 33.99 -17.72 38.26
C ARG A 77 34.46 -19.00 38.95
N ASN A 78 34.05 -20.16 38.42
CA ASN A 78 34.41 -21.47 38.95
C ASN A 78 35.70 -22.06 38.33
N GLY A 79 36.45 -21.27 37.54
CA GLY A 79 37.70 -21.71 36.92
C GLY A 79 37.55 -22.82 35.87
N LYS A 80 36.35 -23.03 35.31
CA LYS A 80 36.05 -24.10 34.34
C LYS A 80 36.27 -23.63 32.90
N ASP A 81 36.54 -24.56 31.99
CA ASP A 81 36.63 -24.28 30.55
C ASP A 81 35.26 -23.86 29.98
N VAL A 82 35.28 -22.78 29.18
CA VAL A 82 34.10 -22.17 28.56
C VAL A 82 34.18 -22.15 27.03
N THR A 83 35.21 -22.75 26.44
CA THR A 83 35.49 -22.67 25.00
C THR A 83 34.30 -23.15 24.15
N ARG A 84 33.71 -24.30 24.50
CA ARG A 84 32.54 -24.86 23.81
C ARG A 84 31.29 -23.98 23.93
N ILE A 85 31.06 -23.38 25.10
CA ILE A 85 29.86 -22.57 25.37
C ILE A 85 30.01 -21.18 24.73
N LYS A 86 31.22 -20.62 24.70
CA LYS A 86 31.54 -19.41 23.92
C LYS A 86 31.29 -19.61 22.43
N ALA A 87 31.67 -20.77 21.87
CA ALA A 87 31.38 -21.10 20.48
C ALA A 87 29.86 -21.13 20.21
N LYS A 88 29.07 -21.77 21.09
CA LYS A 88 27.61 -21.77 21.01
C LYS A 88 27.01 -20.35 21.07
N ALA A 89 27.50 -19.48 21.96
CA ALA A 89 27.04 -18.09 22.06
C ALA A 89 27.32 -17.30 20.77
N LYS A 90 28.47 -17.55 20.12
CA LYS A 90 28.84 -16.94 18.85
C LYS A 90 27.92 -17.42 17.72
N GLU A 91 27.63 -18.71 17.65
CA GLU A 91 26.71 -19.28 16.66
C GLU A 91 25.30 -18.70 16.79
N ILE A 92 24.75 -18.64 18.02
CA ILE A 92 23.45 -18.01 18.27
C ILE A 92 23.45 -16.55 17.82
N SER A 93 24.54 -15.81 18.06
CA SER A 93 24.66 -14.41 17.64
C SER A 93 24.63 -14.25 16.11
N VAL A 94 25.25 -15.18 15.37
CA VAL A 94 25.17 -15.22 13.90
C VAL A 94 23.75 -15.54 13.44
N GLN A 95 23.08 -16.52 14.05
CA GLN A 95 21.69 -16.87 13.72
C GLN A 95 20.74 -15.69 13.95
N ILE A 96 20.86 -14.98 15.08
CA ILE A 96 20.09 -13.76 15.37
C ILE A 96 20.29 -12.73 14.26
N LYS A 97 21.54 -12.45 13.87
CA LYS A 97 21.85 -11.48 12.81
C LYS A 97 21.18 -11.85 11.49
N ASN A 98 21.27 -13.10 11.08
CA ASN A 98 20.65 -13.59 9.84
C ASN A 98 19.12 -13.47 9.87
N LEU A 99 18.48 -13.80 11.00
CA LEU A 99 17.03 -13.65 11.16
C LEU A 99 16.60 -12.18 11.15
N GLN A 100 17.38 -11.28 11.76
CA GLN A 100 17.11 -9.85 11.72
C GLN A 100 17.13 -9.29 10.30
N GLU A 101 18.11 -9.69 9.50
CA GLU A 101 18.22 -9.27 8.09
C GLU A 101 17.03 -9.77 7.27
N LYS A 102 16.68 -11.06 7.40
CA LYS A 102 15.47 -11.63 6.77
C LYS A 102 14.19 -10.92 7.22
N ARG A 103 14.03 -10.66 8.52
CA ARG A 103 12.87 -9.95 9.08
C ARG A 103 12.73 -8.54 8.51
N LYS A 104 13.83 -7.81 8.37
CA LYS A 104 13.84 -6.47 7.75
C LYS A 104 13.45 -6.53 6.27
N ALA A 105 13.98 -7.51 5.53
CA ALA A 105 13.64 -7.71 4.12
C ALA A 105 12.15 -8.02 3.92
N LEU A 106 11.61 -8.96 4.70
CA LEU A 106 10.18 -9.30 4.67
C LEU A 106 9.30 -8.12 5.02
N LYS A 107 9.66 -7.33 6.06
CA LYS A 107 8.90 -6.12 6.41
C LYS A 107 8.85 -5.12 5.26
N LYS A 108 9.96 -4.92 4.56
CA LYS A 108 10.04 -4.04 3.40
C LYS A 108 9.18 -4.57 2.25
N GLU A 109 9.25 -5.87 1.97
CA GLU A 109 8.41 -6.49 0.93
C GLU A 109 6.92 -6.35 1.26
N ILE A 110 6.51 -6.71 2.48
CA ILE A 110 5.12 -6.57 2.94
C ILE A 110 4.64 -5.12 2.74
N HIS A 111 5.42 -4.14 3.21
CA HIS A 111 5.08 -2.73 3.05
C HIS A 111 4.90 -2.34 1.57
N SER A 112 5.83 -2.74 0.70
CA SER A 112 5.73 -2.49 -0.74
C SER A 112 4.49 -3.11 -1.37
N LEU A 113 4.09 -4.32 -0.94
CA LEU A 113 2.90 -4.99 -1.46
C LEU A 113 1.61 -4.30 -1.00
N ILE A 114 1.55 -3.84 0.25
CA ILE A 114 0.36 -3.13 0.75
C ILE A 114 0.13 -1.83 -0.02
N LEU A 115 1.19 -1.15 -0.51
CA LEU A 115 1.06 0.08 -1.30
C LEU A 115 0.30 -0.11 -2.61
N TRP A 116 0.22 -1.35 -3.14
CA TRP A 116 -0.54 -1.66 -4.34
C TRP A 116 -2.03 -1.91 -4.06
N LEU A 117 -2.42 -2.11 -2.80
CA LEU A 117 -3.81 -2.30 -2.44
C LEU A 117 -4.53 -0.96 -2.43
N PRO A 118 -5.62 -0.81 -3.20
CA PRO A 118 -6.41 0.41 -3.13
C PRO A 118 -7.22 0.44 -1.83
N ASN A 119 -7.69 1.62 -1.43
CA ASN A 119 -8.44 1.77 -0.18
C ASN A 119 -9.77 0.97 -0.20
N ILE A 120 -10.24 0.53 0.96
CA ILE A 120 -11.52 -0.18 1.10
C ILE A 120 -12.67 0.80 0.84
N THR A 121 -13.60 0.39 -0.01
CA THR A 121 -14.77 1.18 -0.36
C THR A 121 -15.69 1.38 0.86
N HIS A 122 -16.19 2.61 1.05
CA HIS A 122 -17.12 2.88 2.14
C HIS A 122 -18.44 2.13 1.89
N PRO A 123 -19.12 1.58 2.94
CA PRO A 123 -20.36 0.81 2.76
C PRO A 123 -21.51 1.55 2.07
N SER A 124 -21.49 2.89 2.04
CA SER A 124 -22.51 3.71 1.38
C SER A 124 -22.26 3.94 -0.11
N VAL A 125 -21.11 3.50 -0.65
CA VAL A 125 -20.80 3.69 -2.07
C VAL A 125 -21.55 2.61 -2.86
N PRO A 126 -22.28 2.99 -3.93
CA PRO A 126 -22.98 2.03 -4.76
C PRO A 126 -22.02 1.06 -5.45
N ILE A 127 -22.49 -0.14 -5.73
CA ILE A 127 -21.70 -1.16 -6.44
C ILE A 127 -21.85 -0.89 -7.94
N GLY A 128 -20.73 -0.83 -8.67
CA GLY A 128 -20.69 -0.63 -10.11
C GLY A 128 -19.36 -1.11 -10.69
N MET A 129 -19.39 -1.50 -11.97
CA MET A 129 -18.23 -1.95 -12.73
C MET A 129 -17.66 -0.87 -13.64
N SER A 130 -18.47 0.14 -13.99
CA SER A 130 -18.07 1.22 -14.89
C SER A 130 -18.77 2.54 -14.57
N GLU A 131 -18.49 3.58 -15.36
CA GLU A 131 -19.03 4.92 -15.14
C GLU A 131 -20.54 5.02 -15.38
N GLU A 132 -21.11 4.07 -16.14
CA GLU A 132 -22.53 3.92 -16.40
C GLU A 132 -23.34 3.52 -15.16
N ASP A 133 -22.70 2.91 -14.16
CA ASP A 133 -23.33 2.52 -12.89
C ASP A 133 -23.36 3.66 -11.86
N ASN A 134 -22.83 4.84 -12.21
CA ASN A 134 -22.82 5.98 -11.30
C ASN A 134 -24.22 6.58 -11.10
N GLU A 135 -24.63 6.71 -9.85
CA GLU A 135 -25.92 7.31 -9.49
C GLU A 135 -25.85 8.84 -9.48
N VAL A 136 -26.81 9.49 -10.15
CA VAL A 136 -26.98 10.94 -10.09
C VAL A 136 -27.68 11.32 -8.79
N ILE A 137 -26.91 11.89 -7.84
CA ILE A 137 -27.45 12.27 -6.53
C ILE A 137 -28.28 13.55 -6.58
N ARG A 138 -27.90 14.50 -7.44
CA ARG A 138 -28.63 15.76 -7.62
C ARG A 138 -28.30 16.41 -8.97
N VAL A 139 -29.26 17.17 -9.49
CA VAL A 139 -29.10 18.05 -10.64
C VAL A 139 -29.48 19.46 -10.22
N TRP A 140 -28.75 20.47 -10.69
CA TRP A 140 -29.01 21.86 -10.38
C TRP A 140 -28.97 22.72 -11.64
N GLY A 141 -29.97 23.60 -11.80
CA GLY A 141 -30.18 24.38 -13.01
C GLY A 141 -30.77 23.58 -14.17
N GLU A 142 -31.01 24.26 -15.29
CA GLU A 142 -31.50 23.66 -16.52
C GLU A 142 -30.42 23.74 -17.61
N LYS A 143 -30.31 22.68 -18.43
CA LYS A 143 -29.41 22.70 -19.58
C LYS A 143 -29.93 23.70 -20.62
N PRO A 144 -29.10 24.61 -21.15
CA PRO A 144 -29.56 25.60 -22.12
C PRO A 144 -30.04 24.93 -23.42
N ALA A 145 -31.15 25.45 -23.96
CA ALA A 145 -31.65 25.06 -25.27
C ALA A 145 -31.07 26.02 -26.32
N PHE A 146 -30.39 25.47 -27.33
CA PHE A 146 -29.83 26.24 -28.44
C PHE A 146 -30.71 26.10 -29.68
N SER A 147 -30.99 27.21 -30.36
CA SER A 147 -31.66 27.23 -31.68
C SER A 147 -30.70 26.96 -32.84
N PHE A 148 -29.42 26.71 -32.54
CA PHE A 148 -28.34 26.42 -33.47
C PHE A 148 -27.53 25.22 -32.97
N LYS A 149 -26.71 24.61 -33.84
CA LYS A 149 -25.78 23.54 -33.44
C LYS A 149 -24.66 24.16 -32.58
N PRO A 150 -24.57 23.84 -31.28
CA PRO A 150 -23.48 24.36 -30.45
C PRO A 150 -22.14 23.83 -30.94
N ARG A 151 -21.15 24.72 -31.00
CA ARG A 151 -19.74 24.37 -31.22
C ARG A 151 -19.11 23.98 -29.89
N ASP A 152 -18.14 23.07 -29.91
CA ASP A 152 -17.41 22.73 -28.70
C ASP A 152 -16.41 23.84 -28.31
N HIS A 153 -15.85 23.73 -27.10
CA HIS A 153 -14.94 24.73 -26.56
C HIS A 153 -13.65 24.89 -27.37
N ILE A 154 -13.17 23.85 -28.07
CA ILE A 154 -11.96 23.91 -28.90
C ILE A 154 -12.27 24.66 -30.19
N GLU A 155 -13.36 24.31 -30.87
CA GLU A 155 -13.79 25.01 -32.09
C GLU A 155 -14.00 26.50 -31.83
N LEU A 156 -14.63 26.85 -30.70
CA LEU A 156 -14.82 28.23 -30.30
C LEU A 156 -13.49 28.92 -29.97
N GLY A 157 -12.63 28.27 -29.18
CA GLY A 157 -11.34 28.82 -28.80
C GLY A 157 -10.40 29.08 -29.98
N LEU A 158 -10.41 28.21 -31.00
CA LEU A 158 -9.64 28.42 -32.23
C LEU A 158 -10.25 29.53 -33.09
N ALA A 159 -11.58 29.56 -33.26
CA ALA A 159 -12.25 30.55 -34.10
C ALA A 159 -12.14 31.99 -33.56
N LEU A 160 -12.03 32.14 -32.24
CA LEU A 160 -11.89 33.42 -31.55
C LEU A 160 -10.41 33.81 -31.32
N ASP A 161 -9.46 33.05 -31.84
CA ASP A 161 -8.03 33.20 -31.58
C ASP A 161 -7.66 33.17 -30.08
N LEU A 162 -8.43 32.45 -29.27
CA LEU A 162 -8.22 32.30 -27.84
C LEU A 162 -7.33 31.10 -27.50
N PHE A 163 -7.31 30.06 -28.35
CA PHE A 163 -6.48 28.86 -28.14
C PHE A 163 -5.39 28.73 -29.23
N ASP A 164 -4.21 28.25 -28.83
CA ASP A 164 -3.11 27.91 -29.74
C ASP A 164 -2.62 26.48 -29.47
N ILE A 165 -3.21 25.53 -30.21
CA ILE A 165 -2.88 24.11 -30.09
C ILE A 165 -1.59 23.80 -30.85
N GLU A 166 -1.36 24.43 -32.00
CA GLU A 166 -0.21 24.12 -32.84
C GLU A 166 1.11 24.51 -32.16
N ARG A 167 1.17 25.72 -31.57
CA ARG A 167 2.38 26.13 -30.83
C ARG A 167 2.57 25.27 -29.58
N ALA A 168 1.50 24.96 -28.84
CA ALA A 168 1.60 24.09 -27.68
C ALA A 168 2.05 22.67 -28.04
N ALA A 169 1.60 22.14 -29.19
CA ALA A 169 2.07 20.86 -29.71
C ALA A 169 3.55 20.90 -30.09
N LYS A 170 4.03 22.00 -30.68
CA LYS A 170 5.46 22.19 -31.00
C LYS A 170 6.35 22.29 -29.76
N THR A 171 5.87 22.93 -28.69
CA THR A 171 6.67 23.14 -27.47
C THR A 171 6.57 21.99 -26.47
N SER A 172 5.39 21.40 -26.33
CA SER A 172 5.05 20.50 -25.22
C SER A 172 4.45 19.17 -25.68
N GLY A 173 4.13 19.02 -26.97
CA GLY A 173 3.54 17.82 -27.53
C GLY A 173 2.01 17.76 -27.38
N SER A 174 1.43 16.58 -27.58
CA SER A 174 -0.02 16.36 -27.54
C SER A 174 -0.63 16.65 -26.16
N ARG A 175 -1.92 17.00 -26.12
CA ARG A 175 -2.72 17.32 -24.91
C ARG A 175 -2.36 18.65 -24.23
N PHE A 176 -1.68 19.54 -24.95
CA PHE A 176 -1.44 20.92 -24.53
C PHE A 176 -2.07 21.90 -25.54
N TYR A 177 -2.49 23.06 -25.05
CA TYR A 177 -2.88 24.23 -25.81
C TYR A 177 -2.55 25.47 -24.99
N PHE A 178 -2.18 26.57 -25.65
CA PHE A 178 -2.00 27.85 -24.96
C PHE A 178 -3.32 28.64 -24.98
N LEU A 179 -3.58 29.37 -23.90
CA LEU A 179 -4.59 30.41 -23.87
C LEU A 179 -3.97 31.72 -24.40
N LYS A 180 -4.78 32.52 -25.10
CA LYS A 180 -4.40 33.77 -25.75
C LYS A 180 -5.48 34.84 -25.54
N ASN A 181 -5.08 36.10 -25.71
CA ASN A 181 -5.96 37.26 -25.78
C ASN A 181 -6.94 37.33 -24.59
N GLU A 182 -8.25 37.40 -24.83
CA GLU A 182 -9.26 37.56 -23.79
C GLU A 182 -9.45 36.32 -22.89
N ALA A 183 -8.75 35.21 -23.16
CA ALA A 183 -8.79 34.01 -22.34
C ALA A 183 -7.70 33.96 -21.25
N VAL A 184 -6.85 34.99 -21.11
CA VAL A 184 -5.79 35.11 -20.08
C VAL A 184 -5.92 36.36 -19.22
#